data_AF-C5LW57-F1
#
_entry.id   AF-C5LW57-F1
#
_cell.length_a   1.000
_cell.length_b   1.000
_cell.length_c   1.000
_cell.angle_alpha   90.00
_cell.angle_beta   90.00
_cell.angle_gamma   90.00
#
_symmetry.space_group_name_H-M   'P 1'
#
loop_
_entity.id
_entity.type
_entity.pdbx_description
1 polymer ?
#
loop_
_entity_poly.entity_id
_entity_poly.type
_entity_poly.pdbx_seq_one_letter_code
_entity_poly.pdbx_strand_id
1 'polypeptide(L)'
;MWSDSSRILSPCIQQGRLFLEKPDGFEMIGDTLKEVCTSLERFCEGENESIKVLDLSDLDLTDAHLSAILESLIEVSVSVEDEVRLSNNRLSMNVIAHLLEYIQSVMEPRQKLKEVDISQNRVSNPGEILEKYMSAHPEG
;
A
#
# COMPACT_ATOMS: atom_id res chain seq x y z
N MET A 1 20.04 0.79 -30.63
CA MET A 1 18.66 0.77 -30.13
C MET A 1 18.74 0.32 -28.69
N TRP A 2 18.81 1.26 -27.75
CA TRP A 2 18.79 0.91 -26.33
C TRP A 2 17.33 0.68 -25.95
N SER A 3 17.03 -0.52 -25.45
CA SER A 3 15.75 -0.80 -24.84
C SER A 3 15.59 0.12 -23.63
N ASP A 4 14.55 0.95 -23.67
CA ASP A 4 14.11 1.87 -22.61
C ASP A 4 13.58 1.05 -21.40
N SER A 5 14.46 0.30 -20.75
CA SER A 5 14.10 -0.64 -19.68
C SER A 5 14.29 -0.08 -18.25
N SER A 6 14.42 1.23 -18.07
CA SER A 6 14.87 1.79 -16.78
C SER A 6 13.95 2.84 -16.14
N ARG A 7 12.62 2.74 -16.31
CA ARG A 7 11.65 3.60 -15.60
C ARG A 7 10.47 2.84 -14.98
N ILE A 8 10.60 1.53 -14.86
CA ILE A 8 9.53 0.66 -14.35
C ILE A 8 9.75 0.46 -12.85
N LEU A 9 8.69 0.69 -12.03
CA LEU A 9 8.71 0.22 -10.64
C LEU A 9 8.84 -1.28 -10.67
N SER A 10 9.94 -1.80 -10.14
CA SER A 10 10.10 -3.23 -9.95
C SER A 10 9.61 -3.55 -8.54
N PRO A 11 8.52 -4.32 -8.41
CA PRO A 11 8.12 -4.84 -7.12
C PRO A 11 9.18 -5.81 -6.64
N CYS A 12 9.79 -5.48 -5.52
CA CYS A 12 10.76 -6.32 -4.87
C CYS A 12 10.13 -6.95 -3.65
N ILE A 13 10.17 -8.29 -3.63
CA ILE A 13 9.68 -9.08 -2.52
C ILE A 13 10.87 -9.73 -1.84
N GLN A 14 11.10 -9.37 -0.59
CA GLN A 14 12.14 -9.98 0.23
C GLN A 14 11.58 -10.29 1.61
N GLN A 15 11.65 -11.56 1.99
CA GLN A 15 11.30 -12.03 3.35
C GLN A 15 9.87 -11.65 3.80
N GLY A 16 8.90 -11.66 2.87
CA GLY A 16 7.51 -11.28 3.15
C GLY A 16 7.25 -9.77 3.17
N ARG A 17 8.22 -8.96 2.75
CA ARG A 17 8.06 -7.51 2.55
C ARG A 17 7.90 -7.24 1.07
N LEU A 18 6.91 -6.45 0.71
CA LEU A 18 6.72 -5.89 -0.61
C LEU A 18 7.10 -4.41 -0.57
N PHE A 19 8.07 -4.03 -1.38
CA PHE A 19 8.41 -2.63 -1.63
C PHE A 19 8.57 -2.40 -3.12
N LEU A 20 8.28 -1.18 -3.57
CA LEU A 20 8.41 -0.80 -4.96
C LEU A 20 9.68 0.03 -5.13
N GLU A 21 10.67 -0.50 -5.85
CA GLU A 21 11.92 0.23 -6.10
C GLU A 21 11.67 1.36 -7.09
N LYS A 22 11.71 2.60 -6.59
CA LYS A 22 11.52 3.82 -7.37
C LYS A 22 12.79 4.19 -8.15
N PRO A 23 12.78 4.17 -9.49
CA PRO A 23 13.89 4.72 -10.27
C PRO A 23 13.94 6.25 -10.19
N ASP A 24 15.12 6.83 -10.42
CA ASP A 24 15.28 8.29 -10.44
C ASP A 24 14.37 8.95 -11.48
N GLY A 25 13.67 10.02 -11.09
CA GLY A 25 12.74 10.74 -11.97
C GLY A 25 11.43 10.00 -12.25
N PHE A 26 11.07 9.02 -11.42
CA PHE A 26 9.83 8.25 -11.53
C PHE A 26 8.57 9.07 -11.20
N GLU A 27 7.57 8.93 -12.06
CA GLU A 27 6.18 9.37 -11.85
C GLU A 27 5.26 8.16 -11.98
N MET A 28 4.35 7.98 -11.02
CA MET A 28 3.35 6.91 -11.09
C MET A 28 2.34 7.23 -12.20
N ILE A 29 2.43 6.49 -13.30
CA ILE A 29 1.49 6.53 -14.43
C ILE A 29 0.67 5.23 -14.48
N GLY A 30 -0.41 5.23 -15.26
CA GLY A 30 -1.36 4.10 -15.31
C GLY A 30 -0.72 2.75 -15.65
N ASP A 31 0.28 2.73 -16.54
CA ASP A 31 0.97 1.47 -16.91
C ASP A 31 1.76 0.90 -15.73
N THR A 32 2.40 1.75 -14.92
CA THR A 32 3.16 1.30 -13.75
C THR A 32 2.23 0.80 -12.64
N LEU A 33 1.11 1.48 -12.42
CA LEU A 33 0.08 1.04 -11.47
C LEU A 33 -0.40 -0.38 -11.82
N LYS A 34 -0.60 -0.66 -13.11
CA LYS A 34 -1.00 -1.99 -13.58
C LYS A 34 0.05 -3.05 -13.27
N GLU A 35 1.34 -2.74 -13.46
CA GLU A 35 2.42 -3.66 -13.13
C GLU A 35 2.51 -3.96 -11.62
N VAL A 36 2.23 -2.97 -10.78
CA VAL A 36 2.12 -3.14 -9.32
C VAL A 36 0.99 -4.11 -8.97
N CYS A 37 -0.22 -3.89 -9.50
CA CYS A 37 -1.36 -4.79 -9.28
C CYS A 37 -1.09 -6.21 -9.80
N THR A 38 -0.57 -6.35 -11.01
CA THR A 38 -0.21 -7.66 -11.57
C THR A 38 0.85 -8.38 -10.73
N SER A 39 1.79 -7.65 -10.14
CA SER A 39 2.82 -8.26 -9.29
C SER A 39 2.30 -8.66 -7.93
N LEU A 40 1.36 -7.88 -7.38
CA LEU A 40 0.57 -8.28 -6.21
C LEU A 40 -0.16 -9.58 -6.50
N GLU A 41 -0.95 -9.65 -7.56
CA GLU A 41 -1.67 -10.87 -7.98
C GLU A 41 -0.75 -12.10 -8.06
N ARG A 42 0.38 -11.98 -8.77
CA ARG A 42 1.34 -13.08 -8.92
C ARG A 42 2.00 -13.52 -7.62
N PHE A 43 2.20 -12.60 -6.67
CA PHE A 43 2.69 -12.97 -5.34
C PHE A 43 1.68 -13.82 -4.58
N CYS A 44 0.40 -13.47 -4.70
CA CYS A 44 -0.72 -14.14 -4.03
C CYS A 44 -0.97 -15.54 -4.63
N GLU A 45 -0.74 -15.71 -5.93
CA GLU A 45 -0.79 -17.03 -6.59
C GLU A 45 0.20 -18.05 -5.99
N GLY A 46 1.26 -17.59 -5.32
CA GLY A 46 2.33 -18.42 -4.75
C GLY A 46 2.07 -19.00 -3.36
N GLU A 47 0.82 -19.17 -2.93
CA GLU A 47 0.41 -19.59 -1.56
C GLU A 47 0.79 -18.60 -0.44
N ASN A 48 1.20 -17.37 -0.78
CA ASN A 48 1.47 -16.34 0.22
C ASN A 48 0.17 -15.66 0.63
N GLU A 49 -0.44 -16.14 1.70
CA GLU A 49 -1.71 -15.59 2.22
C GLU A 49 -1.55 -14.21 2.90
N SER A 50 -0.31 -13.76 3.13
CA SER A 50 -0.05 -12.47 3.78
C SER A 50 1.25 -11.78 3.37
N ILE A 51 1.21 -10.46 3.40
CA ILE A 51 2.36 -9.56 3.29
C ILE A 51 2.67 -9.03 4.68
N LYS A 52 3.90 -9.15 5.16
CA LYS A 52 4.27 -8.54 6.46
C LYS A 52 4.35 -7.03 6.35
N VAL A 53 5.08 -6.51 5.36
CA VAL A 53 5.27 -5.06 5.18
C VAL A 53 4.87 -4.69 3.77
N LEU A 54 3.92 -3.77 3.64
CA LEU A 54 3.54 -3.14 2.38
C LEU A 54 4.12 -1.71 2.37
N ASP A 55 5.19 -1.50 1.61
CA ASP A 55 5.82 -0.18 1.47
C ASP A 55 5.54 0.42 0.09
N LEU A 56 4.71 1.46 0.08
CA LEU A 56 4.35 2.26 -1.09
C LEU A 56 4.73 3.74 -0.89
N SER A 57 5.73 4.00 -0.05
CA SER A 57 6.19 5.35 0.28
C SER A 57 6.95 5.97 -0.90
N ASP A 58 6.94 7.31 -0.99
CA ASP A 58 7.65 8.09 -2.01
C ASP A 58 7.21 7.85 -3.46
N LEU A 59 6.03 7.30 -3.71
CA LEU A 59 5.59 6.90 -5.06
C LEU A 59 4.75 7.94 -5.81
N ASP A 60 4.55 9.13 -5.23
CA ASP A 60 3.67 10.16 -5.78
C ASP A 60 2.22 9.64 -6.00
N LEU A 61 1.76 8.71 -5.15
CA LEU A 61 0.42 8.14 -5.24
C LEU A 61 -0.64 9.21 -5.08
N THR A 62 -1.64 9.17 -5.94
CA THR A 62 -2.89 9.90 -5.78
C THR A 62 -3.93 8.99 -5.15
N ASP A 63 -5.06 9.56 -4.72
CA ASP A 63 -6.21 8.81 -4.22
C ASP A 63 -6.65 7.71 -5.19
N ALA A 64 -6.67 8.00 -6.50
CA ALA A 64 -7.04 7.03 -7.52
C ALA A 64 -6.05 5.86 -7.60
N HIS A 65 -4.75 6.13 -7.44
CA HIS A 65 -3.72 5.09 -7.46
C HIS A 65 -3.85 4.17 -6.25
N LEU A 66 -3.99 4.74 -5.04
CA LEU A 66 -4.13 3.92 -3.84
C LEU A 66 -5.42 3.10 -3.85
N SER A 67 -6.56 3.68 -4.26
CA SER A 67 -7.81 2.93 -4.37
C SER A 67 -7.68 1.72 -5.30
N ALA A 68 -7.03 1.87 -6.46
CA ALA A 68 -6.80 0.76 -7.39
C ALA A 68 -5.88 -0.33 -6.80
N ILE A 69 -4.86 0.05 -6.02
CA ILE A 69 -4.00 -0.91 -5.31
C ILE A 69 -4.81 -1.66 -4.26
N LEU A 70 -5.66 -0.96 -3.50
CA LEU A 70 -6.52 -1.58 -2.48
C LEU A 70 -7.53 -2.54 -3.11
N GLU A 71 -8.17 -2.17 -4.21
CA GLU A 71 -9.07 -3.06 -4.95
C GLU A 71 -8.37 -4.34 -5.40
N SER A 72 -7.15 -4.23 -5.94
CA SER A 72 -6.34 -5.40 -6.31
C SER A 72 -6.03 -6.28 -5.10
N LEU A 73 -5.65 -5.69 -3.95
CA LEU A 73 -5.41 -6.43 -2.71
C LEU A 73 -6.66 -7.13 -2.16
N ILE A 74 -7.85 -6.53 -2.32
CA ILE A 74 -9.14 -7.15 -1.98
C ILE A 74 -9.39 -8.36 -2.89
N GLU A 75 -9.24 -8.18 -4.20
CA GLU A 75 -9.52 -9.20 -5.20
C GLU A 75 -8.69 -10.46 -4.98
N VAL A 76 -7.42 -10.29 -4.64
CA VAL A 76 -6.48 -11.39 -4.36
C VAL A 76 -6.56 -11.90 -2.92
N SER A 77 -7.42 -11.31 -2.08
CA SER A 77 -7.65 -11.69 -0.68
C SER A 77 -6.37 -11.77 0.16
N VAL A 78 -5.41 -10.86 -0.06
CA VAL A 78 -4.20 -10.79 0.74
C VAL A 78 -4.36 -9.85 1.91
N SER A 79 -3.96 -10.32 3.09
CA SER A 79 -3.86 -9.51 4.30
C SER A 79 -2.46 -8.93 4.45
N VAL A 80 -2.36 -7.68 4.88
CA VAL A 80 -1.10 -7.12 5.39
C VAL A 80 -0.99 -7.43 6.89
N GLU A 81 0.17 -7.79 7.42
CA GLU A 81 0.28 -8.25 8.81
C GLU A 81 1.02 -7.29 9.73
N ASP A 82 2.13 -6.66 9.36
CA ASP A 82 2.94 -5.88 10.32
C ASP A 82 2.83 -4.37 10.05
N GLU A 83 3.10 -3.93 8.83
CA GLU A 83 3.28 -2.50 8.53
C GLU A 83 2.70 -2.12 7.15
N VAL A 84 2.01 -0.99 7.10
CA VAL A 84 1.61 -0.31 5.85
C VAL A 84 2.28 1.06 5.83
N ARG A 85 3.11 1.33 4.83
CA ARG A 85 3.82 2.60 4.67
C ARG A 85 3.39 3.28 3.38
N LEU A 86 2.83 4.46 3.53
CA LEU A 86 2.26 5.29 2.47
C LEU A 86 2.83 6.71 2.52
N SER A 87 3.95 6.92 3.20
CA SER A 87 4.46 8.26 3.44
C SER A 87 4.97 8.95 2.17
N ASN A 88 4.95 10.29 2.20
CA ASN A 88 5.39 11.14 1.09
C ASN A 88 4.68 10.83 -0.26
N ASN A 89 3.35 10.75 -0.21
CA ASN A 89 2.47 10.65 -1.36
C ASN A 89 1.52 11.86 -1.43
N ARG A 90 0.60 11.87 -2.40
CA ARG A 90 -0.43 12.92 -2.58
C ARG A 90 -1.82 12.47 -2.14
N LEU A 91 -1.89 11.69 -1.06
CA LEU A 91 -3.12 11.11 -0.56
C LEU A 91 -3.93 12.13 0.24
N SER A 92 -5.24 12.14 0.02
CA SER A 92 -6.20 12.92 0.79
C SER A 92 -6.79 12.12 1.96
N MET A 93 -7.53 12.80 2.83
CA MET A 93 -8.21 12.16 3.96
C MET A 93 -9.21 11.08 3.52
N ASN A 94 -9.84 11.22 2.36
CA ASN A 94 -10.89 10.30 1.90
C ASN A 94 -10.32 8.92 1.58
N VAL A 95 -9.19 8.86 0.86
CA VAL A 95 -8.58 7.57 0.51
C VAL A 95 -7.95 6.89 1.72
N ILE A 96 -7.46 7.67 2.70
CA ILE A 96 -7.00 7.10 3.97
C ILE A 96 -8.15 6.47 4.74
N ALA A 97 -9.35 7.07 4.75
CA ALA A 97 -10.52 6.44 5.37
C ALA A 97 -10.88 5.12 4.68
N HIS A 98 -10.84 5.08 3.34
CA HIS A 98 -11.05 3.84 2.57
C HIS A 98 -10.00 2.77 2.88
N LEU A 99 -8.72 3.15 3.04
CA LEU A 99 -7.67 2.23 3.49
C LEU A 99 -8.02 1.60 4.85
N LEU A 100 -8.50 2.40 5.80
CA LEU A 100 -8.86 1.90 7.13
C LEU A 100 -10.07 0.96 7.08
N GLU A 101 -11.07 1.25 6.24
CA GLU A 101 -12.20 0.35 5.98
C GLU A 101 -11.76 -0.96 5.31
N TYR A 102 -10.81 -0.89 4.37
CA TYR A 102 -10.18 -2.06 3.77
C TYR A 102 -9.47 -2.91 4.83
N ILE A 103 -8.65 -2.28 5.67
CA ILE A 103 -7.96 -2.96 6.77
C ILE A 103 -8.97 -3.63 7.69
N GLN A 104 -10.07 -2.95 8.07
CA GLN A 104 -11.11 -3.56 8.89
C GLN A 104 -11.78 -4.75 8.20
N SER A 105 -12.31 -4.55 6.99
CA SER A 105 -13.12 -5.57 6.30
C SER A 105 -12.33 -6.79 5.85
N VAL A 106 -11.05 -6.61 5.49
CA VAL A 106 -10.22 -7.68 4.91
C VAL A 106 -9.24 -8.25 5.95
N MET A 107 -8.80 -7.45 6.92
CA MET A 107 -7.76 -7.87 7.89
C MET A 107 -8.29 -8.21 9.29
N GLU A 108 -9.56 -7.95 9.62
CA GLU A 108 -10.11 -8.22 10.97
C GLU A 108 -9.98 -9.67 11.49
N PRO A 109 -10.05 -10.76 10.71
CA PRO A 109 -9.80 -12.09 11.29
C PRO A 109 -8.32 -12.33 11.62
N ARG A 110 -7.40 -11.43 11.26
CA ARG A 110 -5.93 -11.64 11.30
C ARG A 110 -5.17 -10.49 11.97
N GLN A 111 -5.81 -9.68 12.81
CA GLN A 111 -5.25 -8.51 13.52
C GLN A 111 -3.79 -8.71 13.98
N LYS A 112 -2.86 -8.24 13.15
CA LYS A 112 -1.44 -8.13 13.49
C LYS A 112 -0.86 -6.76 13.15
N LEU A 113 -1.62 -5.92 12.43
CA LEU A 113 -1.11 -4.67 11.87
C LEU A 113 -0.68 -3.75 12.99
N LYS A 114 0.63 -3.53 13.08
CA LYS A 114 1.27 -2.79 14.17
C LYS A 114 1.40 -1.32 13.84
N GLU A 115 1.61 -0.99 12.57
CA GLU A 115 1.96 0.36 12.15
C GLU A 115 1.34 0.73 10.79
N VAL A 116 0.82 1.95 10.72
CA VAL A 116 0.38 2.59 9.48
C VAL A 116 1.03 3.96 9.39
N ASP A 117 2.01 4.11 8.50
CA ASP A 117 2.67 5.39 8.23
C ASP A 117 1.99 6.10 7.05
N ILE A 118 1.26 7.17 7.35
CA ILE A 118 0.63 8.07 6.36
C ILE A 118 1.26 9.46 6.37
N SER A 119 2.44 9.61 6.99
CA SER A 119 3.10 10.90 7.16
C SER A 119 3.45 11.55 5.81
N GLN A 120 3.65 12.86 5.81
CA GLN A 120 4.02 13.63 4.60
C GLN A 120 3.04 13.50 3.41
N ASN A 121 1.79 13.13 3.67
CA ASN A 121 0.68 13.24 2.71
C ASN A 121 -0.07 14.56 2.87
N ARG A 122 -1.04 14.82 1.98
CA ARG A 122 -1.94 15.99 2.05
C ARG A 122 -3.06 15.81 3.08
N VAL A 123 -2.76 15.18 4.20
CA VAL A 123 -3.73 14.91 5.26
C VAL A 123 -3.68 16.06 6.26
N SER A 124 -4.82 16.72 6.45
CA SER A 124 -4.96 17.66 7.57
C SER A 124 -5.11 16.83 8.84
N ASN A 125 -4.15 16.91 9.76
CA ASN A 125 -4.15 16.23 11.05
C ASN A 125 -4.15 14.68 11.01
N PRO A 126 -3.10 14.03 10.44
CA PRO A 126 -3.02 12.57 10.35
C PRO A 126 -3.03 11.86 11.72
N GLY A 127 -2.54 12.53 12.78
CA GLY A 127 -2.51 11.99 14.13
C GLY A 127 -3.90 11.73 14.71
N GLU A 128 -4.85 12.64 14.51
CA GLU A 128 -6.23 12.50 15.02
C GLU A 128 -6.97 11.33 14.35
N ILE A 129 -6.67 11.03 13.08
CA ILE A 129 -7.28 9.93 12.33
C ILE A 129 -6.73 8.59 12.84
N LEU A 130 -5.41 8.48 12.96
CA LEU A 130 -4.76 7.31 13.53
C LEU A 130 -5.21 7.10 14.97
N GLU A 131 -5.31 8.16 15.77
CA GLU A 131 -5.82 8.09 17.13
C GLU A 131 -7.28 7.64 17.17
N LYS A 132 -8.14 8.14 16.28
CA LYS A 132 -9.55 7.70 16.17
C LYS A 132 -9.65 6.24 15.75
N TYR A 133 -8.79 5.79 14.85
CA TYR A 133 -8.71 4.39 14.42
C TYR A 133 -8.22 3.48 15.55
N MET A 134 -7.09 3.81 16.18
CA MET A 134 -6.53 3.04 17.29
C MET A 134 -7.42 3.09 18.55
N SER A 135 -8.13 4.20 18.79
CA SER A 135 -9.10 4.29 19.89
C SER A 135 -10.35 3.46 19.64
N ALA A 136 -10.77 3.33 18.38
CA ALA A 136 -11.83 2.39 18.01
C ALA A 136 -11.37 0.93 18.13
N HIS A 137 -10.05 0.68 18.11
CA HIS A 137 -9.44 -0.65 18.06
C HIS A 137 -8.20 -0.75 18.98
N PRO A 138 -8.38 -0.78 20.31
CA PRO A 138 -7.30 -0.59 21.29
C PRO A 138 -6.36 -1.79 21.50
N GLU A 139 -6.48 -2.86 20.71
CA GLU A 139 -5.65 -4.07 20.84
C GLU A 139 -4.77 -4.25 19.59
N GLY A 140 -3.60 -3.62 19.63
CA GLY A 140 -2.41 -3.95 18.84
C GLY A 140 -1.22 -4.18 19.78
#